data_AF-A0A2G3AN49-F1
#
_entry.id   AF-A0A2G3AN49-F1
#
_cell.length_a   1.000
_cell.length_b   1.000
_cell.length_c   1.000
_cell.angle_alpha   90.00
_cell.angle_beta   90.00
_cell.angle_gamma   90.00
#
_symmetry.space_group_name_H-M   'P 1'
#
loop_
_entity.id
_entity.type
_entity.pdbx_description
1 polymer ?
#
loop_
_entity_poly.entity_id
_entity_poly.type
_entity_poly.pdbx_seq_one_letter_code
_entity_poly.pdbx_strand_id
1 'polypeptide(L)'
;MSEADLPKLKYLQNIISETFRLCPAAPMLVPHESSNDTKIGGFDISYGTILLVNAWAIHRDPLGLDDPESFKPERFEGTLIQCFEWQRVSQEEINLAEGTGLSMAKAEPLKAKCKARDIAYKALSDQI
;
A
#
# COMPACT_ATOMS: atom_id res chain seq x y z
N MET A 1 -22.74 13.08 11.02
CA MET A 1 -21.40 12.64 10.57
C MET A 1 -21.55 12.20 9.13
N SER A 2 -20.77 12.77 8.21
CA SER A 2 -20.79 12.40 6.78
C SER A 2 -19.42 11.89 6.33
N GLU A 3 -19.34 11.28 5.15
CA GLU A 3 -18.08 10.77 4.60
C GLU A 3 -16.99 11.85 4.48
N ALA A 4 -17.40 13.11 4.26
CA ALA A 4 -16.51 14.27 4.20
C ALA A 4 -15.75 14.54 5.51
N ASP A 5 -16.16 13.94 6.63
CA ASP A 5 -15.46 14.05 7.91
C ASP A 5 -14.33 13.02 8.06
N LEU A 6 -14.31 11.94 7.27
CA LEU A 6 -13.31 10.87 7.37
C LEU A 6 -11.86 11.38 7.33
N PRO A 7 -11.46 12.35 6.48
CA PRO A 7 -10.10 12.89 6.46
C PRO A 7 -9.67 13.57 7.77
N LYS A 8 -10.62 14.04 8.58
CA LYS A 8 -10.36 14.73 9.86
C LYS A 8 -10.17 13.76 11.02
N LEU A 9 -10.63 12.52 10.88
CA LEU A 9 -10.59 11.48 11.92
C LEU A 9 -9.28 10.69 11.86
N LYS A 10 -8.15 11.40 12.08
CA LYS A 10 -6.79 10.82 11.95
C LYS A 10 -6.60 9.57 12.82
N TYR A 11 -7.05 9.62 14.07
CA TYR A 11 -6.89 8.49 14.98
C TYR A 11 -7.70 7.25 14.56
N LEU A 12 -8.89 7.45 13.97
CA LEU A 12 -9.66 6.34 13.38
C LEU A 12 -8.90 5.71 12.22
N GLN A 13 -8.28 6.52 11.38
CA GLN A 13 -7.50 5.99 10.26
C GLN A 13 -6.26 5.24 10.75
N ASN A 14 -5.61 5.72 11.82
CA ASN A 14 -4.52 5.01 12.49
C ASN A 14 -4.96 3.64 13.02
N ILE A 15 -6.14 3.57 13.64
CA ILE A 15 -6.75 2.29 14.08
C ILE A 15 -6.95 1.35 12.90
N ILE A 16 -7.47 1.85 11.78
CA ILE A 16 -7.68 1.05 10.57
C ILE A 16 -6.35 0.53 10.02
N SER A 17 -5.33 1.38 9.91
CA SER A 17 -3.99 1.01 9.45
C SER A 17 -3.33 -0.03 10.35
N GLU A 18 -3.39 0.16 11.67
CA GLU A 18 -2.84 -0.80 12.65
C GLU A 18 -3.60 -2.13 12.64
N THR A 19 -4.92 -2.09 12.40
CA THR A 19 -5.74 -3.30 12.22
C THR A 19 -5.28 -4.08 10.98
N PHE A 20 -5.04 -3.42 9.84
CA PHE A 20 -4.54 -4.11 8.64
C PHE A 20 -3.09 -4.58 8.78
N ARG A 21 -2.27 -3.90 9.60
CA ARG A 21 -0.91 -4.36 9.92
C ARG A 21 -0.96 -5.69 10.67
N LEU A 22 -1.74 -5.77 11.75
CA LEU A 22 -1.86 -6.96 12.60
C LEU A 22 -2.72 -8.06 11.96
N CYS A 23 -3.79 -7.69 11.28
CA CYS A 23 -4.77 -8.59 10.67
C CYS A 23 -4.90 -8.30 9.17
N PRO A 24 -3.86 -8.55 8.37
CA PRO A 24 -3.93 -8.32 6.93
C PRO A 24 -4.95 -9.29 6.31
N ALA A 25 -5.89 -8.76 5.52
CA ALA A 25 -6.89 -9.57 4.82
C ALA A 25 -6.26 -10.57 3.84
N ALA A 26 -5.07 -10.26 3.32
CA ALA A 26 -4.26 -11.13 2.48
C ALA A 26 -2.84 -11.27 3.05
N PRO A 27 -2.59 -12.21 3.99
CA PRO A 27 -1.29 -12.39 4.64
C PRO A 27 -0.10 -12.64 3.69
N MET A 28 -0.36 -13.27 2.54
CA MET A 28 0.64 -13.58 1.49
C MET A 28 0.53 -12.66 0.25
N LEU A 29 -0.30 -11.60 0.34
CA LEU A 29 -0.73 -10.78 -0.79
C LEU A 29 -1.23 -11.61 -1.99
N VAL A 30 -1.39 -10.97 -3.15
CA VAL A 30 -1.72 -11.66 -4.40
C VAL A 30 -0.43 -12.23 -4.99
N PRO A 31 -0.43 -13.46 -5.52
CA PRO A 31 0.73 -14.01 -6.22
C PRO A 31 1.14 -13.10 -7.37
N HIS A 32 2.42 -12.79 -7.43
CA HIS A 32 3.07 -12.13 -8.55
C HIS A 32 3.87 -13.15 -9.35
N GLU A 33 4.20 -12.83 -10.61
CA GLU A 33 4.97 -13.70 -11.48
C GLU A 33 6.11 -12.91 -12.11
N SER A 34 7.30 -13.52 -12.22
CA SER A 34 8.43 -12.89 -12.89
C SER A 34 8.16 -12.75 -14.38
N SER A 35 8.21 -11.51 -14.89
CA SER A 35 7.99 -11.21 -16.31
C SER A 35 9.21 -11.50 -17.20
N ASN A 36 10.37 -11.78 -16.61
CA ASN A 36 11.64 -12.05 -17.30
C ASN A 36 12.64 -12.74 -16.35
N ASP A 37 13.69 -13.35 -16.89
CA ASP A 37 14.80 -13.85 -16.09
C ASP A 37 15.53 -12.67 -15.40
N THR A 38 15.72 -12.73 -14.08
CA THR A 38 16.34 -11.64 -13.31
C THR A 38 17.12 -12.14 -12.10
N LYS A 39 17.90 -11.25 -11.46
CA LYS A 39 18.58 -11.52 -10.19
C LYS A 39 18.01 -10.65 -9.07
N ILE A 40 17.61 -11.28 -7.95
CA ILE A 40 17.17 -10.58 -6.73
C ILE A 40 17.95 -11.13 -5.53
N GLY A 41 18.54 -10.25 -4.73
CA GLY A 41 19.31 -10.66 -3.55
C GLY A 41 20.49 -11.59 -3.84
N GLY A 42 21.00 -11.59 -5.08
CA GLY A 42 22.05 -12.50 -5.55
C GLY A 42 21.57 -13.83 -6.13
N PHE A 43 20.27 -14.13 -6.06
CA PHE A 43 19.67 -15.36 -6.60
C PHE A 43 19.12 -15.16 -8.01
N ASP A 44 19.27 -16.18 -8.86
CA ASP A 44 18.66 -16.23 -10.20
C ASP A 44 17.18 -16.62 -10.12
N ILE A 45 16.32 -15.82 -10.74
CA ILE A 45 14.87 -16.01 -10.81
C ILE A 45 14.47 -16.10 -12.27
N SER A 46 13.99 -17.27 -12.69
CA SER A 46 13.52 -17.48 -14.06
C SER A 46 12.16 -16.84 -14.31
N TYR A 47 11.89 -16.50 -15.57
CA TYR A 47 10.59 -16.16 -16.11
C TYR A 47 9.53 -17.16 -15.62
N GLY A 48 8.34 -16.66 -15.26
CA GLY A 48 7.24 -17.49 -14.79
C GLY A 48 7.33 -17.92 -13.31
N THR A 49 8.42 -17.57 -12.60
CA THR A 49 8.52 -17.87 -11.17
C THR A 49 7.46 -17.10 -10.38
N ILE A 50 6.67 -17.81 -9.57
CA ILE A 50 5.69 -17.21 -8.67
C ILE A 50 6.40 -16.59 -7.46
N LEU A 51 6.13 -15.32 -7.21
CA LEU A 51 6.54 -14.58 -6.03
C LEU A 51 5.35 -14.41 -5.08
N LEU A 52 5.52 -14.87 -3.84
CA LEU A 52 4.59 -14.61 -2.75
C LEU A 52 5.25 -13.66 -1.75
N VAL A 53 4.55 -12.58 -1.40
CA VAL A 53 5.04 -11.59 -0.43
C VAL A 53 4.41 -11.89 0.91
N ASN A 54 5.21 -12.32 1.88
CA ASN A 54 4.73 -12.60 3.24
C ASN A 54 4.55 -11.30 4.03
N ALA A 55 3.48 -10.56 3.72
CA ALA A 55 3.13 -9.32 4.41
C ALA A 55 2.93 -9.57 5.92
N TRP A 56 2.40 -10.73 6.33
CA TRP A 56 2.25 -11.09 7.74
C TRP A 56 3.56 -11.08 8.52
N ALA A 57 4.60 -11.72 7.95
CA ALA A 57 5.92 -11.74 8.57
C ALA A 57 6.57 -10.36 8.55
N ILE A 58 6.51 -9.64 7.42
CA ILE A 58 7.07 -8.29 7.29
C ILE A 58 6.45 -7.33 8.32
N HIS A 59 5.12 -7.36 8.48
CA HIS A 59 4.41 -6.53 9.43
C HIS A 59 4.72 -6.84 10.90
N ARG A 60 5.38 -7.98 11.18
CA ARG A 60 5.74 -8.47 12.51
C ARG A 60 7.24 -8.54 12.78
N ASP A 61 8.06 -8.03 11.86
CA ASP A 61 9.50 -8.13 11.99
C ASP A 61 10.00 -7.23 13.15
N PRO A 62 10.57 -7.81 14.24
CA PRO A 62 11.06 -7.04 15.37
C PRO A 62 12.33 -6.23 15.03
N LEU A 63 13.01 -6.52 13.90
CA LEU A 63 14.14 -5.70 13.45
C LEU A 63 13.68 -4.35 12.88
N GLY A 64 12.44 -4.27 12.38
CA GLY A 64 11.86 -3.07 11.79
C GLY A 64 10.79 -2.38 12.65
N LEU A 65 10.17 -3.09 13.60
CA LEU A 65 9.11 -2.57 14.47
C LEU A 65 9.31 -2.99 15.92
N ASP A 66 9.39 -2.01 16.82
CA ASP A 66 9.36 -2.28 18.27
C ASP A 66 8.02 -2.90 18.69
N ASP A 67 8.03 -3.94 19.52
CA ASP A 67 6.83 -4.62 20.07
C ASP A 67 5.72 -4.90 19.02
N PRO A 68 6.02 -5.68 17.96
CA PRO A 68 5.18 -5.76 16.78
C PRO A 68 3.83 -6.47 16.98
N GLU A 69 3.68 -7.27 18.04
CA GLU A 69 2.42 -7.97 18.33
C GLU A 69 1.40 -7.09 19.06
N SER A 70 1.84 -5.97 19.63
CA SER A 70 0.96 -5.03 20.34
C SER A 70 0.25 -4.10 19.35
N PHE A 71 -1.06 -3.94 19.56
CA PHE A 71 -1.90 -2.98 18.83
C PHE A 71 -1.61 -1.55 19.33
N LYS A 72 -0.89 -0.76 18.51
CA LYS A 72 -0.51 0.63 18.81
C LYS A 72 -0.82 1.55 17.61
N PRO A 73 -2.04 2.12 17.51
CA PRO A 73 -2.41 3.03 16.42
C PRO A 73 -1.42 4.20 16.23
N GLU A 74 -0.78 4.63 17.31
CA GLU A 74 0.21 5.71 17.33
C GLU A 74 1.38 5.47 16.38
N ARG A 75 1.67 4.21 15.99
CA ARG A 75 2.68 3.89 14.95
C ARG A 75 2.40 4.59 13.63
N PHE A 76 1.12 4.81 13.31
CA PHE A 76 0.70 5.44 12.07
C PHE A 76 0.50 6.96 12.22
N GLU A 77 0.72 7.52 13.41
CA GLU A 77 0.68 8.95 13.62
C GLU A 77 1.82 9.64 12.86
N GLY A 78 1.49 10.68 12.09
CA GLY A 78 2.47 11.37 11.26
C GLY A 78 2.93 10.59 10.01
N THR A 79 2.36 9.44 9.69
CA THR A 79 2.74 8.70 8.48
C THR A 79 2.27 9.40 7.20
N LEU A 80 3.17 9.50 6.22
CA LEU A 80 2.89 10.11 4.92
C LEU A 80 1.94 9.28 4.04
N ILE A 81 1.49 8.11 4.51
CA ILE A 81 0.59 7.21 3.75
C ILE A 81 -0.71 7.95 3.36
N GLN A 82 -1.14 8.93 4.16
CA GLN A 82 -2.34 9.73 3.91
C GLN A 82 -2.05 11.09 3.28
N CYS A 83 -0.80 11.37 2.94
CA CYS A 83 -0.37 12.64 2.40
C CYS A 83 -0.59 12.76 0.89
N PHE A 84 -1.20 11.78 0.23
CA PHE A 84 -1.42 11.80 -1.21
C PHE A 84 -2.91 11.82 -1.54
N GLU A 85 -3.27 12.69 -2.48
CA GLU A 85 -4.57 12.75 -3.12
C GLU A 85 -4.48 12.18 -4.53
N TRP A 86 -5.39 11.27 -4.82
CA TRP A 86 -5.49 10.62 -6.12
C TRP A 86 -6.68 11.20 -6.88
N GLN A 87 -6.45 11.64 -8.11
CA GLN A 87 -7.46 12.23 -8.99
C GLN A 87 -7.51 11.47 -10.31
N ARG A 88 -8.68 11.43 -10.94
CA ARG A 88 -8.82 10.88 -12.30
C ARG A 88 -7.99 11.69 -13.29
N VAL A 89 -7.38 11.01 -14.25
CA VAL A 89 -6.64 11.67 -15.34
C VAL A 89 -7.59 12.29 -16.35
N SER A 90 -8.73 11.64 -16.62
CA SER A 90 -9.78 12.08 -17.55
C SER A 90 -11.19 11.79 -17.00
N GLN A 91 -12.21 12.38 -17.65
CA GLN A 91 -13.63 12.13 -17.36
C GLN A 91 -14.21 10.93 -18.12
N GLU A 92 -13.42 10.29 -18.98
CA GLU A 92 -13.85 9.12 -19.74
C GLU A 92 -14.16 7.95 -18.81
N GLU A 93 -15.06 7.07 -19.26
CA GLU A 93 -15.42 5.87 -18.52
C GLU A 93 -14.23 4.92 -18.45
N ILE A 94 -13.98 4.35 -17.27
CA ILE A 94 -12.84 3.44 -17.09
C ILE A 94 -13.24 2.07 -17.57
N ASN A 95 -12.54 1.56 -18.59
CA ASN A 95 -12.67 0.18 -19.00
C ASN A 95 -12.30 -0.76 -17.82
N LEU A 96 -13.22 -1.64 -17.44
CA LEU A 96 -13.04 -2.63 -16.37
C LEU A 96 -12.72 -4.03 -16.91
N ALA A 97 -12.54 -4.18 -18.22
CA ALA A 97 -12.16 -5.46 -18.81
C ALA A 97 -10.91 -6.03 -18.11
N GLU A 98 -10.98 -7.31 -17.77
CA GLU A 98 -9.89 -8.03 -17.11
C GLU A 98 -8.81 -8.39 -18.13
N GLY A 99 -7.56 -8.22 -17.71
CA GLY A 99 -6.38 -8.70 -18.42
C GLY A 99 -6.12 -10.17 -18.12
N THR A 100 -5.17 -10.76 -18.84
CA THR A 100 -4.77 -12.15 -18.64
C THR A 100 -3.75 -12.28 -17.50
N GLY A 101 -3.97 -13.22 -16.57
CA GLY A 101 -3.03 -13.51 -15.48
C GLY A 101 -3.69 -14.12 -14.25
N LEU A 102 -2.88 -14.49 -13.24
CA LEU A 102 -3.35 -15.03 -11.95
C LEU A 102 -4.03 -13.95 -11.09
N SER A 103 -3.52 -12.72 -11.15
CA SER A 103 -4.18 -11.55 -10.58
C SER A 103 -5.14 -11.00 -11.63
N MET A 104 -6.42 -10.79 -11.28
CA MET A 104 -7.43 -10.09 -12.10
C MET A 104 -7.05 -8.62 -12.34
N ALA A 105 -5.91 -8.39 -12.99
CA ALA A 105 -5.43 -7.07 -13.34
C ALA A 105 -6.32 -6.52 -14.45
N LYS A 106 -6.48 -5.19 -14.50
CA LYS A 106 -7.19 -4.58 -15.62
C LYS A 106 -6.41 -4.78 -16.92
N ALA A 107 -7.11 -5.02 -18.01
CA ALA A 107 -6.54 -5.08 -19.35
C ALA A 107 -5.80 -3.79 -19.69
N GLU A 108 -6.35 -2.65 -19.28
CA GLU A 108 -5.70 -1.35 -19.31
C GLU A 108 -5.46 -0.85 -17.88
N PRO A 109 -4.19 -0.69 -17.45
CA PRO A 109 -3.88 -0.22 -16.10
C PRO A 109 -4.49 1.16 -15.82
N LEU A 110 -5.05 1.33 -14.62
CA LEU A 110 -5.60 2.61 -14.20
C LEU A 110 -4.47 3.65 -14.07
N LYS A 111 -4.62 4.76 -14.78
CA LYS A 111 -3.78 5.94 -14.59
C LYS A 111 -4.49 6.92 -13.67
N ALA A 112 -3.81 7.38 -12.63
CA ALA A 112 -4.29 8.38 -11.70
C ALA A 112 -3.25 9.48 -11.52
N LYS A 113 -3.70 10.73 -11.35
CA LYS A 113 -2.83 11.83 -10.93
C LYS A 113 -2.68 11.76 -9.41
N CYS A 114 -1.44 11.66 -8.94
CA CYS A 114 -1.11 11.75 -7.53
C CYS A 114 -0.65 13.17 -7.21
N LYS A 115 -1.26 13.80 -6.20
CA LYS A 115 -0.84 15.10 -5.68
C LYS A 115 -0.54 14.96 -4.18
N ALA A 116 0.64 15.38 -3.76
CA ALA A 116 0.92 15.51 -2.32
C ALA A 116 0.04 16.61 -1.71
N ARG A 117 -0.53 16.33 -0.54
CA ARG A 117 -1.30 17.27 0.28
C ARG A 117 -0.35 18.25 0.95
N ASP A 118 -0.87 19.44 1.26
CA ASP A 118 -0.09 20.50 1.92
C ASP A 118 0.47 20.06 3.28
N ILE A 119 -0.20 19.13 3.97
CA ILE A 119 0.28 18.53 5.23
C ILE A 119 1.59 17.75 5.05
N ALA A 120 1.83 17.17 3.86
CA ALA A 120 3.05 16.44 3.54
C ALA A 120 4.25 17.39 3.51
N TYR A 121 4.06 18.52 2.83
CA TYR A 121 5.10 19.55 2.70
C TYR A 121 5.44 20.18 4.03
N LYS A 122 4.45 20.41 4.92
CA LYS A 122 4.69 20.88 6.28
C LYS A 122 5.48 19.87 7.13
N ALA A 123 5.07 18.59 7.09
CA ALA A 123 5.78 17.54 7.82
C ALA A 123 7.24 17.38 7.35
N LEU A 124 7.53 17.59 6.06
CA LEU A 124 8.87 17.54 5.49
C LEU A 124 9.67 18.83 5.73
N SER A 125 9.02 19.99 5.82
CA SER A 125 9.69 21.26 6.13
C SER A 125 10.09 21.38 7.59
N ASP A 126 9.35 20.76 8.50
CA ASP A 126 9.64 20.77 9.95
C ASP A 126 10.79 19.81 10.32
N GLN A 127 11.32 19.06 9.34
CA GLN A 127 12.46 18.13 9.48
C GLN A 127 13.78 18.68 8.92
N ILE A 128 13.82 19.93 8.42
CA ILE A 128 15.01 20.66 7.93
C ILE A 128 15.20 21.93 8.75
#